data_AF-A0A2J6R3A4-F1
#
_entry.id   AF-A0A2J6R3A4-F1
#
_cell.length_a   1.000
_cell.length_b   1.000
_cell.length_c   1.000
_cell.angle_alpha   90.00
_cell.angle_beta   90.00
_cell.angle_gamma   90.00
#
_symmetry.space_group_name_H-M   'P 1'
#
loop_
_entity.id
_entity.type
_entity.pdbx_description
1 polymer ?
#
loop_
_entity_poly.entity_id
_entity_poly.type
_entity_poly.pdbx_seq_one_letter_code
_entity_poly.pdbx_strand_id
1 'polypeptide(L)'
;MTRLQQLCHQLPKLFLPSLQSPALTTFNLFSKLPIEIRHTIWKHAAMVSRTIELTTEYLDRQTYEFQSRAPAIMHTSQESRSEGKGYYQRCVEKASDDPSPRAVPNIIWINFAVGWISLRSYSSTDPAFELEKESLNFDQSVLHQIRRLGILDHRCLRPYFVLPKIKWLSQLQQLCKLAAATRMWQARCYGYIRPKTILEKDQVHQIAKKMASDWIEKCLKDIGLKNVQLRVGVPYDATHNRDAFGQE
;
A
#
# COMPACT_ATOMS: atom_id res chain seq x y z
N MET A 1 -22.19 -6.42 34.16
CA MET A 1 -21.70 -5.04 33.89
C MET A 1 -20.49 -4.77 34.78
N THR A 2 -19.46 -4.11 34.26
CA THR A 2 -18.25 -3.78 35.05
C THR A 2 -18.44 -2.47 35.82
N ARG A 3 -17.72 -2.30 36.95
CA ARG A 3 -17.74 -1.06 37.76
C ARG A 3 -17.48 0.22 36.94
N LEU A 4 -16.66 0.11 35.89
CA LEU A 4 -16.38 1.20 34.96
C LEU A 4 -17.63 1.64 34.17
N GLN A 5 -18.46 0.69 33.72
CA GLN A 5 -19.70 0.99 32.99
C GLN A 5 -20.72 1.72 33.88
N GLN A 6 -20.80 1.35 35.16
CA GLN A 6 -21.66 2.06 36.12
C GLN A 6 -21.18 3.49 36.36
N LEU A 7 -19.87 3.71 36.51
CA LEU A 7 -19.27 5.05 36.63
C LEU A 7 -19.53 5.91 35.37
N CYS A 8 -19.35 5.35 34.18
CA CYS A 8 -19.64 6.07 32.93
C CYS A 8 -21.12 6.46 32.80
N HIS A 9 -22.05 5.65 33.35
CA HIS A 9 -23.47 5.99 33.38
C HIS A 9 -23.83 7.07 34.41
N GLN A 10 -23.05 7.19 35.49
CA GLN A 10 -23.27 8.18 36.54
C GLN A 10 -22.65 9.55 36.22
N LEU A 11 -21.69 9.61 35.31
CA LEU A 11 -21.12 10.88 34.88
C LEU A 11 -22.15 11.69 34.08
N PRO A 12 -22.33 12.99 34.39
CA PRO A 12 -23.22 13.83 33.62
C PRO A 12 -22.78 13.85 32.14
N LYS A 13 -23.73 13.70 31.22
CA LYS A 13 -23.45 13.75 29.78
C LYS A 13 -22.81 15.10 29.49
N LEU A 14 -21.60 15.09 28.90
CA LEU A 14 -20.94 16.29 28.42
C LEU A 14 -21.88 17.00 27.46
N PHE A 15 -22.42 18.15 27.89
CA PHE A 15 -23.17 19.04 27.03
C PHE A 15 -22.16 19.67 26.08
N LEU A 16 -22.03 19.10 24.88
CA LEU A 16 -21.36 19.77 23.79
C LEU A 16 -22.36 20.82 23.28
N PRO A 17 -22.10 22.13 23.44
CA PRO A 17 -22.97 23.14 22.85
C PRO A 17 -23.15 22.79 21.38
N SER A 18 -24.41 22.80 20.93
CA SER A 18 -24.81 22.46 19.56
C SER A 18 -23.83 23.08 18.57
N LEU A 19 -23.44 22.31 17.54
CA LEU A 19 -22.43 22.56 16.49
C LEU A 19 -22.40 23.96 15.81
N GLN A 20 -23.23 24.90 16.23
CA GLN A 20 -23.09 26.34 16.01
C GLN A 20 -21.99 26.95 16.89
N SER A 21 -20.84 26.28 17.01
CA SER A 21 -19.66 26.95 17.54
C SER A 21 -19.33 28.11 16.57
N PRO A 22 -19.11 29.33 17.06
CA PRO A 22 -18.69 30.42 16.20
C PRO A 22 -17.44 29.98 15.43
N ALA A 23 -17.36 30.31 14.13
CA ALA A 23 -16.20 29.99 13.32
C ALA A 23 -14.94 30.47 14.05
N LEU A 24 -14.00 29.56 14.31
CA LEU A 24 -12.75 29.90 14.98
C LEU A 24 -12.00 30.93 14.12
N THR A 25 -11.90 32.16 14.60
CA THR A 25 -11.19 33.25 13.89
C THR A 25 -9.69 33.18 14.08
N THR A 26 -9.23 32.43 15.08
CA THR A 26 -7.82 32.24 15.40
C THR A 26 -7.52 30.75 15.58
N PHE A 27 -6.42 30.31 14.98
CA PHE A 27 -5.88 28.98 15.17
C PHE A 27 -4.76 29.05 16.20
N ASN A 28 -4.92 28.35 17.32
CA ASN A 28 -3.87 28.27 18.33
C ASN A 28 -2.64 27.56 17.76
N LEU A 29 -1.45 28.11 18.02
CA LEU A 29 -0.20 27.46 17.64
C LEU A 29 -0.16 26.04 18.23
N PHE A 30 0.27 25.06 17.42
CA PHE A 30 0.25 23.65 17.81
C PHE A 30 0.96 23.41 19.16
N SER A 31 2.12 24.05 19.39
CA SER A 31 2.89 23.92 20.63
C SER A 31 2.20 24.46 21.89
N LYS A 32 1.18 25.31 21.74
CA LYS A 32 0.38 25.86 22.84
C LYS A 32 -0.88 25.05 23.13
N LEU A 33 -1.15 24.01 22.35
CA LEU A 33 -2.29 23.13 22.60
C LEU A 33 -2.04 22.24 23.84
N PRO A 34 -3.10 21.89 24.60
CA PRO A 34 -3.01 20.87 25.64
C PRO A 34 -2.39 19.58 25.11
N ILE A 35 -1.62 18.89 25.96
CA ILE A 35 -0.85 17.73 25.56
C ILE A 35 -1.73 16.60 25.02
N GLU A 36 -2.92 16.42 25.57
CA GLU A 36 -3.90 15.42 25.17
C GLU A 36 -4.38 15.67 23.73
N ILE A 37 -4.59 16.94 23.38
CA ILE A 37 -5.00 17.34 22.02
C ILE A 37 -3.84 17.12 21.05
N ARG A 38 -2.61 17.48 21.43
CA ARG A 38 -1.42 17.22 20.60
C ARG A 38 -1.22 15.73 20.33
N HIS A 39 -1.30 14.89 21.36
CA HIS A 39 -1.23 13.44 21.23
C HIS A 39 -2.35 12.90 20.33
N THR A 40 -3.57 13.43 20.46
CA THR A 40 -4.69 13.06 19.59
C THR A 40 -4.41 13.41 18.13
N ILE A 41 -3.88 14.60 17.86
CA ILE A 41 -3.48 15.02 16.51
C ILE A 41 -2.38 14.10 15.96
N TRP A 42 -1.35 13.79 16.75
CA TRP A 42 -0.29 12.88 16.32
C TRP A 42 -0.78 11.45 16.07
N LYS A 43 -1.67 10.94 16.91
CA LYS A 43 -2.35 9.67 16.68
C LYS A 43 -3.08 9.69 15.33
N HIS A 44 -3.84 10.74 15.03
CA HIS A 44 -4.51 10.86 13.73
C HIS A 44 -3.52 10.95 12.56
N ALA A 45 -2.46 11.74 12.71
CA ALA A 45 -1.40 11.84 11.70
C ALA A 45 -0.70 10.50 11.46
N ALA A 46 -0.53 9.66 12.49
CA ALA A 46 0.04 8.34 12.38
C ALA A 46 -0.86 7.33 11.66
N MET A 47 -2.17 7.57 11.63
CA MET A 47 -3.17 6.74 10.95
C MET A 47 -3.36 7.07 9.47
N VAL A 48 -2.74 8.15 8.98
CA VAL A 48 -2.72 8.46 7.55
C VAL A 48 -2.00 7.34 6.81
N SER A 49 -2.71 6.72 5.87
CA SER A 49 -2.14 5.64 5.06
C SER A 49 -1.06 6.18 4.12
N ARG A 50 -0.02 5.38 3.90
CA ARG A 50 1.01 5.65 2.90
C ARG A 50 1.30 4.39 2.11
N THR A 51 1.70 4.56 0.86
CA THR A 51 2.16 3.46 0.00
C THR A 51 3.67 3.34 0.07
N ILE A 52 4.16 2.16 0.40
CA ILE A 52 5.58 1.78 0.42
C ILE A 52 5.80 0.81 -0.73
N GLU A 53 6.71 1.11 -1.64
CA GLU A 53 6.98 0.24 -2.77
C GLU A 53 7.87 -0.95 -2.34
N LEU A 54 7.50 -2.16 -2.78
CA LEU A 54 8.34 -3.35 -2.79
C LEU A 54 9.00 -3.43 -4.15
N THR A 55 10.32 -3.47 -4.16
CA THR A 55 11.11 -3.72 -5.35
C THR A 55 11.62 -5.16 -5.29
N THR A 56 11.54 -5.86 -6.41
CA THR A 56 12.12 -7.20 -6.59
C THR A 56 13.55 -7.10 -7.14
N GLU A 57 13.82 -6.02 -7.88
CA GLU A 57 15.12 -5.76 -8.49
C GLU A 57 15.95 -4.76 -7.68
N TYR A 58 17.28 -4.91 -7.74
CA TYR A 58 18.28 -3.93 -7.31
C TYR A 58 18.31 -2.67 -8.20
N LEU A 59 17.21 -2.37 -8.90
CA LEU A 59 17.12 -1.21 -9.79
C LEU A 59 17.55 0.04 -9.04
N ASP A 60 18.39 0.82 -9.73
CA ASP A 60 19.11 1.96 -9.20
C ASP A 60 18.18 2.83 -8.35
N ARG A 61 18.44 2.81 -7.03
CA ARG A 61 17.66 3.53 -6.01
C ARG A 61 17.53 5.02 -6.33
N GLN A 62 18.41 5.55 -7.17
CA GLN A 62 18.34 6.91 -7.69
C GLN A 62 17.05 7.21 -8.46
N THR A 63 16.38 6.21 -9.02
CA THR A 63 15.07 6.42 -9.68
C THR A 63 13.91 6.56 -8.69
N TYR A 64 14.11 6.23 -7.41
CA TYR A 64 13.08 6.29 -6.37
C TYR A 64 13.24 7.50 -5.44
N GLU A 65 13.55 8.68 -5.98
CA GLU A 65 13.68 9.94 -5.22
C GLU A 65 12.47 10.31 -4.36
N PHE A 66 11.35 9.60 -4.50
CA PHE A 66 10.05 10.04 -4.01
C PHE A 66 9.48 9.27 -2.83
N GLN A 67 10.15 8.21 -2.36
CA GLN A 67 9.71 7.51 -1.15
C GLN A 67 10.50 7.98 0.08
N SER A 68 9.86 8.84 0.89
CA SER A 68 10.48 9.27 2.14
C SER A 68 10.64 8.08 3.11
N ARG A 69 11.91 7.83 3.50
CA ARG A 69 12.32 6.75 4.41
C ARG A 69 11.52 6.76 5.72
N ALA A 70 11.29 7.96 6.25
CA ALA A 70 10.48 8.17 7.44
C ALA A 70 9.17 8.90 7.08
N PRO A 71 8.03 8.55 7.69
CA PRO A 71 6.76 9.24 7.48
C PRO A 71 6.85 10.70 7.97
N ALA A 72 5.97 11.57 7.48
CA ALA A 72 5.98 13.01 7.82
C ALA A 72 5.96 13.28 9.34
N ILE A 73 5.20 12.48 10.10
CA ILE A 73 5.17 12.54 11.57
C ILE A 73 6.57 12.37 12.20
N MET A 74 7.46 11.59 11.59
CA MET A 74 8.81 11.35 12.10
C MET A 74 9.80 12.47 11.75
N HIS A 75 9.42 13.42 10.89
CA HIS A 75 10.26 14.58 10.53
C HIS A 75 9.89 15.86 11.27
N THR A 76 8.75 15.89 11.95
CA THR A 76 8.14 17.16 12.41
C THR A 76 8.77 17.70 13.70
N SER A 77 8.86 16.90 14.76
CA SER A 77 9.39 17.33 16.06
C SER A 77 9.90 16.15 16.90
N GLN A 78 10.52 16.41 18.05
CA GLN A 78 10.90 15.34 18.99
C GLN A 78 9.69 14.62 19.58
N GLU A 79 8.66 15.37 20.01
CA GLU A 79 7.41 14.83 20.52
C GLU A 79 6.73 13.91 19.49
N SER A 80 6.60 14.42 18.26
CA SER A 80 5.99 13.70 17.14
C SER A 80 6.74 12.41 16.80
N ARG A 81 8.08 12.42 16.89
CA ARG A 81 8.91 11.21 16.73
C ARG A 81 8.69 10.20 17.84
N SER A 82 8.56 10.65 19.09
CA SER A 82 8.30 9.76 20.22
C SER A 82 6.94 9.07 20.08
N GLU A 83 5.90 9.82 19.70
CA GLU A 83 4.56 9.27 19.45
C GLU A 83 4.55 8.35 18.22
N GLY A 84 5.18 8.77 17.12
CA GLY A 84 5.28 7.98 15.88
C GLY A 84 5.92 6.61 16.07
N LYS A 85 6.93 6.47 16.95
CA LYS A 85 7.55 5.18 17.28
C LYS A 85 6.56 4.16 17.85
N GLY A 86 5.45 4.59 18.45
CA GLY A 86 4.40 3.69 18.95
C GLY A 86 3.57 3.05 17.83
N TYR A 87 3.48 3.68 16.66
CA TYR A 87 2.67 3.21 15.53
C TYR A 87 3.49 2.61 14.39
N TYR A 88 4.74 3.05 14.23
CA TYR A 88 5.59 2.66 13.12
C TYR A 88 6.68 1.70 13.59
N GLN A 89 6.80 0.58 12.88
CA GLN A 89 7.90 -0.34 13.04
C GLN A 89 9.06 0.07 12.13
N ARG A 90 10.27 0.04 12.69
CA ARG A 90 11.51 0.19 11.92
C ARG A 90 11.79 -1.10 11.16
N CYS A 91 11.80 -1.03 9.84
CA CYS A 91 12.16 -2.12 8.95
C CYS A 91 13.45 -1.76 8.22
N VAL A 92 14.32 -2.75 8.03
CA VAL A 92 15.54 -2.60 7.25
C VAL A 92 15.33 -3.31 5.93
N GLU A 93 15.56 -2.61 4.83
CA GLU A 93 15.65 -3.27 3.55
C GLU A 93 16.95 -4.07 3.48
N LYS A 94 16.87 -5.28 2.95
CA LYS A 94 18.04 -6.06 2.56
C LYS A 94 18.94 -5.18 1.71
N ALA A 95 20.21 -5.11 2.12
CA ALA A 95 21.21 -4.41 1.34
C ALA A 95 21.31 -5.07 -0.04
N SER A 96 21.68 -4.27 -1.04
CA SER A 96 22.18 -4.85 -2.28
C SER A 96 23.31 -5.81 -1.93
N ASP A 97 23.44 -6.93 -2.65
CA ASP A 97 24.65 -7.77 -2.62
C ASP A 97 25.90 -7.04 -3.14
N ASP A 98 25.83 -5.71 -3.27
CA ASP A 98 26.95 -4.85 -3.60
C ASP A 98 27.97 -4.95 -2.45
N PRO A 99 29.17 -5.52 -2.70
CA PRO A 99 30.20 -5.68 -1.69
C PRO A 99 30.82 -4.34 -1.24
N SER A 100 30.34 -3.21 -1.78
CA SER A 100 30.76 -1.89 -1.36
C SER A 100 30.61 -1.70 0.16
N PRO A 101 31.69 -1.44 0.92
CA PRO A 101 31.64 -1.19 2.35
C PRO A 101 30.89 0.11 2.72
N ARG A 102 30.38 0.84 1.71
CA ARG A 102 29.60 2.07 1.87
C ARG A 102 28.09 1.84 1.78
N ALA A 103 27.63 0.60 1.61
CA ALA A 103 26.20 0.29 1.56
C ALA A 103 25.54 0.54 2.93
N VAL A 104 25.02 1.76 3.12
CA VAL A 104 24.21 2.07 4.30
C VAL A 104 22.87 1.35 4.19
N PRO A 105 22.44 0.58 5.20
CA PRO A 105 21.15 -0.09 5.17
C PRO A 105 20.02 0.93 5.00
N ASN A 106 19.09 0.66 4.10
CA ASN A 106 17.94 1.53 3.92
C ASN A 106 16.91 1.22 5.01
N ILE A 107 16.60 2.20 5.84
CA ILE A 107 15.67 2.04 6.96
C ILE A 107 14.34 2.68 6.56
N ILE A 108 13.28 1.89 6.60
CA ILE A 108 11.92 2.32 6.30
C ILE A 108 11.05 2.12 7.52
N TRP A 109 10.23 3.11 7.84
CA TRP A 109 9.27 3.03 8.93
C TRP A 109 7.88 2.65 8.40
N ILE A 110 7.30 1.56 8.90
CA ILE A 110 6.06 0.99 8.37
C ILE A 110 5.01 0.91 9.49
N ASN A 111 3.83 1.47 9.25
CA ASN A 111 2.64 1.24 10.08
C ASN A 111 1.77 0.18 9.38
N PHE A 112 1.92 -1.10 9.76
CA PHE A 112 1.21 -2.23 9.14
C PHE A 112 -0.32 -2.20 9.34
N ALA A 113 -0.83 -1.39 10.27
CA ALA A 113 -2.27 -1.27 10.49
C ALA A 113 -2.97 -0.49 9.36
N VAL A 114 -2.27 0.49 8.78
CA VAL A 114 -2.86 1.43 7.80
C VAL A 114 -2.09 1.53 6.49
N GLY A 115 -0.79 1.25 6.48
CA GLY A 115 0.08 1.40 5.32
C GLY A 115 -0.19 0.35 4.24
N TRP A 116 -0.12 0.79 2.98
CA TRP A 116 -0.16 -0.08 1.81
C TRP A 116 1.26 -0.44 1.43
N ILE A 117 1.47 -1.72 1.13
CA ILE A 117 2.72 -2.19 0.56
C ILE A 117 2.46 -2.48 -0.91
N SER A 118 3.02 -1.69 -1.82
CA SER A 118 2.79 -1.81 -3.26
C SER A 118 3.91 -2.57 -3.94
N LEU A 119 3.61 -3.73 -4.49
CA LEU A 119 4.51 -4.44 -5.37
C LEU A 119 4.41 -3.88 -6.78
N ARG A 120 5.51 -3.33 -7.27
CA ARG A 120 5.62 -2.88 -8.66
C ARG A 120 6.44 -3.90 -9.44
N SER A 121 5.83 -4.51 -10.45
CA SER A 121 6.58 -5.36 -11.36
C SER A 121 7.22 -4.46 -12.41
N TYR A 122 8.54 -4.44 -12.46
CA TYR A 122 9.31 -3.93 -13.60
C TYR A 122 9.73 -5.14 -14.39
N SER A 123 8.85 -5.65 -15.23
CA SER A 123 9.29 -6.67 -16.14
C SER A 123 10.19 -6.03 -17.18
N SER A 124 11.48 -6.38 -17.17
CA SER A 124 12.23 -6.37 -18.41
C SER A 124 11.43 -7.19 -19.45
N THR A 125 11.56 -6.84 -20.72
CA THR A 125 10.94 -7.59 -21.82
C THR A 125 11.44 -9.03 -21.91
N ASP A 126 12.44 -9.39 -21.10
CA ASP A 126 13.09 -10.68 -21.13
C ASP A 126 12.30 -11.75 -20.35
N PRO A 127 11.64 -12.70 -21.04
CA PRO A 127 10.99 -13.82 -20.38
C PRO A 127 12.00 -14.74 -19.65
N ALA A 128 13.30 -14.64 -19.93
CA ALA A 128 14.37 -15.37 -19.25
C ALA A 128 14.80 -14.73 -17.91
N PHE A 129 14.27 -13.55 -17.54
CA PHE A 129 14.38 -13.05 -16.16
C PHE A 129 13.45 -13.87 -15.25
N GLU A 130 13.92 -15.07 -14.97
CA GLU A 130 13.44 -15.93 -13.91
C GLU A 130 13.73 -15.25 -12.57
N LEU A 131 12.71 -14.56 -12.07
CA LEU A 131 12.44 -14.16 -10.68
C LEU A 131 12.67 -15.28 -9.63
N GLU A 132 13.25 -16.42 -10.01
CA GLU A 132 13.56 -17.59 -9.19
C GLU A 132 14.58 -17.30 -8.07
N LYS A 133 15.27 -16.15 -8.09
CA LYS A 133 16.22 -15.75 -7.04
C LYS A 133 15.90 -14.44 -6.31
N GLU A 134 14.85 -13.71 -6.69
CA GLU A 134 14.60 -12.39 -6.11
C GLU A 134 13.90 -12.51 -4.76
N SER A 135 14.73 -12.56 -3.70
CA SER A 135 14.23 -12.29 -2.36
C SER A 135 13.84 -10.80 -2.33
N LEU A 136 12.58 -10.50 -2.02
CA LEU A 136 12.14 -9.11 -1.84
C LEU A 136 13.08 -8.36 -0.89
N ASN A 137 13.09 -7.04 -1.04
CA ASN A 137 13.87 -6.12 -0.22
C ASN A 137 13.61 -6.21 1.29
N PHE A 138 12.69 -7.04 1.80
CA PHE A 138 12.49 -7.24 3.23
C PHE A 138 12.65 -8.70 3.66
N ASP A 139 12.94 -8.89 4.95
CA ASP A 139 12.95 -10.20 5.58
C ASP A 139 11.55 -10.80 5.69
N GLN A 140 11.51 -12.13 5.76
CA GLN A 140 10.26 -12.89 5.81
C GLN A 140 9.36 -12.48 7.00
N SER A 141 9.93 -12.11 8.15
CA SER A 141 9.18 -11.65 9.32
C SER A 141 8.45 -10.32 9.08
N VAL A 142 9.01 -9.43 8.26
CA VAL A 142 8.38 -8.16 7.88
C VAL A 142 7.26 -8.43 6.87
N LEU A 143 7.50 -9.31 5.90
CA LEU A 143 6.52 -9.68 4.88
C LEU A 143 5.25 -10.30 5.47
N HIS A 144 5.38 -11.14 6.51
CA HIS A 144 4.22 -11.72 7.21
C HIS A 144 3.35 -10.71 7.96
N GLN A 145 3.86 -9.51 8.24
CA GLN A 145 3.10 -8.47 8.93
C GLN A 145 2.30 -7.60 7.96
N ILE A 146 2.50 -7.75 6.65
CA ILE A 146 1.79 -6.99 5.62
C ILE A 146 0.30 -7.35 5.67
N ARG A 147 -0.54 -6.36 5.98
CA ARG A 147 -2.00 -6.52 6.02
C ARG A 147 -2.71 -5.98 4.77
N ARG A 148 -2.04 -5.09 4.04
CA ARG A 148 -2.57 -4.39 2.87
C ARG A 148 -1.54 -4.41 1.76
N LEU A 149 -1.84 -5.12 0.68
CA LEU A 149 -0.97 -5.26 -0.48
C LEU A 149 -1.57 -4.52 -1.68
N GLY A 150 -0.78 -3.67 -2.32
CA GLY A 150 -1.06 -3.12 -3.64
C GLY A 150 -0.26 -3.91 -4.67
N ILE A 151 -0.84 -4.22 -5.83
CA ILE A 151 -0.10 -4.72 -6.99
C ILE A 151 -0.26 -3.70 -8.10
N LEU A 152 0.85 -3.10 -8.49
CA LEU A 152 0.92 -2.20 -9.64
C LEU A 152 1.61 -2.92 -10.79
N ASP A 153 0.84 -3.24 -11.81
CA ASP A 153 1.35 -3.82 -13.05
C ASP A 153 1.11 -2.83 -14.20
N HIS A 154 2.20 -2.29 -14.76
CA HIS A 154 2.19 -1.39 -15.90
C HIS A 154 1.71 -2.08 -17.19
N ARG A 155 1.61 -3.41 -17.18
CA ARG A 155 1.01 -4.19 -18.26
C ARG A 155 -0.24 -4.85 -17.69
N CYS A 156 -1.43 -4.33 -18.02
CA CYS A 156 -2.76 -4.78 -17.53
C CYS A 156 -3.02 -6.30 -17.52
N LEU A 157 -2.15 -7.08 -18.15
CA LEU A 157 -2.38 -8.46 -18.54
C LEU A 157 -1.48 -9.47 -17.82
N ARG A 158 -0.59 -9.08 -16.90
CA ARG A 158 0.43 -9.98 -16.34
C ARG A 158 0.53 -10.16 -14.80
N PRO A 159 -0.46 -9.83 -13.95
CA PRO A 159 -0.39 -10.14 -12.52
C PRO A 159 -0.11 -11.63 -12.22
N TYR A 160 -0.58 -12.53 -13.09
CA TYR A 160 -0.36 -13.97 -12.98
C TYR A 160 1.09 -14.42 -13.17
N PHE A 161 1.97 -13.60 -13.77
CA PHE A 161 3.39 -13.91 -13.81
C PHE A 161 4.02 -13.59 -12.47
N VAL A 162 3.63 -12.45 -11.88
CA VAL A 162 4.23 -11.92 -10.66
C VAL A 162 3.79 -12.72 -9.43
N LEU A 163 2.49 -13.02 -9.34
CA LEU A 163 1.90 -13.66 -8.16
C LEU A 163 2.51 -15.04 -7.81
N PRO A 164 2.68 -15.99 -8.75
CA PRO A 164 3.29 -17.29 -8.45
C PRO A 164 4.78 -17.21 -8.10
N LYS A 165 5.47 -16.17 -8.59
CA LYS A 165 6.91 -16.00 -8.40
C LYS A 165 7.26 -15.52 -6.99
N ILE A 166 6.29 -14.96 -6.27
CA ILE A 166 6.50 -14.47 -4.90
C ILE A 166 6.15 -15.61 -3.93
N LYS A 167 7.15 -16.41 -3.58
CA LYS A 167 7.00 -17.62 -2.75
C LYS A 167 6.24 -17.36 -1.44
N TRP A 168 6.43 -16.22 -0.78
CA TRP A 168 5.68 -15.92 0.45
C TRP A 168 4.18 -15.64 0.18
N LEU A 169 3.83 -15.04 -0.97
CA LEU A 169 2.42 -14.88 -1.37
C LEU A 169 1.78 -16.24 -1.67
N SER A 170 2.54 -17.22 -2.15
CA SER A 170 2.03 -18.57 -2.37
C SER A 170 1.62 -19.30 -1.07
N GLN A 171 2.16 -18.88 0.08
CA GLN A 171 1.74 -19.36 1.40
C GLN A 171 0.37 -18.80 1.81
N LEU A 172 -0.06 -17.69 1.22
CA LEU A 172 -1.45 -17.22 1.31
C LEU A 172 -2.26 -18.04 0.32
N GLN A 173 -2.88 -19.14 0.79
CA GLN A 173 -3.68 -20.07 -0.02
C GLN A 173 -4.69 -19.38 -0.96
N GLN A 174 -5.17 -18.19 -0.59
CA GLN A 174 -6.07 -17.35 -1.38
C GLN A 174 -5.40 -16.76 -2.65
N LEU A 175 -4.11 -16.46 -2.63
CA LEU A 175 -3.39 -15.90 -3.76
C LEU A 175 -3.02 -16.93 -4.82
N CYS A 176 -2.82 -18.20 -4.45
CA CYS A 176 -2.73 -19.30 -5.41
C CYS A 176 -4.02 -19.42 -6.24
N LYS A 177 -5.18 -19.23 -5.59
CA LYS A 177 -6.48 -19.18 -6.28
C LYS A 177 -6.58 -17.96 -7.19
N LEU A 178 -6.11 -16.79 -6.74
CA LEU A 178 -6.07 -15.56 -7.56
C LEU A 178 -5.15 -15.71 -8.78
N ALA A 179 -3.98 -16.34 -8.61
CA ALA A 179 -3.04 -16.63 -9.69
C ALA A 179 -3.63 -17.61 -10.73
N ALA A 180 -4.32 -18.66 -10.27
CA ALA A 180 -5.03 -19.58 -11.16
C ALA A 180 -6.16 -18.87 -11.92
N ALA A 181 -6.95 -18.06 -11.21
CA ALA A 181 -8.02 -17.28 -11.79
C ALA A 181 -7.49 -16.29 -12.86
N THR A 182 -6.38 -15.60 -12.58
CA THR A 182 -5.80 -14.62 -13.52
C THR A 182 -5.29 -15.29 -14.79
N ARG A 183 -4.71 -16.50 -14.70
CA ARG A 183 -4.37 -17.33 -15.87
C ARG A 183 -5.61 -17.67 -16.71
N MET A 184 -6.73 -18.03 -16.08
CA MET A 184 -7.98 -18.34 -16.79
C MET A 184 -8.56 -17.10 -17.50
N TRP A 185 -8.53 -15.93 -16.85
CA TRP A 185 -9.01 -14.68 -17.45
C TRP A 185 -8.17 -14.28 -18.66
N GLN A 186 -6.85 -14.42 -18.57
CA GLN A 186 -5.96 -14.14 -19.68
C GLN A 186 -6.25 -15.04 -20.88
N ALA A 187 -6.38 -16.36 -20.67
CA ALA A 187 -6.70 -17.30 -21.73
C ALA A 187 -8.00 -16.92 -22.46
N ARG A 188 -8.98 -16.36 -21.73
CA ARG A 188 -10.20 -15.79 -22.32
C ARG A 188 -9.92 -14.49 -23.08
N CYS A 189 -9.20 -13.53 -22.50
CA CYS A 189 -9.00 -12.22 -23.13
C CYS A 189 -8.10 -12.25 -24.38
N TYR A 190 -7.07 -13.09 -24.40
CA TYR A 190 -6.20 -13.26 -25.58
C TYR A 190 -6.93 -13.87 -26.79
N GLY A 191 -8.05 -14.56 -26.57
CA GLY A 191 -8.94 -15.02 -27.64
C GLY A 191 -9.89 -13.94 -28.17
N TYR A 192 -10.25 -12.94 -27.34
CA TYR A 192 -11.29 -11.95 -27.65
C TYR A 192 -10.75 -10.62 -28.19
N ILE A 193 -9.54 -10.21 -27.83
CA ILE A 193 -8.99 -8.89 -28.19
C ILE A 193 -7.99 -9.05 -29.35
N ARG A 194 -8.46 -9.50 -30.52
CA ARG A 194 -7.86 -9.09 -31.80
C ARG A 194 -8.80 -8.03 -32.36
N PRO A 195 -8.50 -6.73 -32.22
CA PRO A 195 -9.41 -5.70 -32.69
C PRO A 195 -9.55 -5.82 -34.22
N LYS A 196 -10.72 -6.27 -34.67
CA LYS A 196 -11.14 -6.16 -36.08
C LYS A 196 -11.72 -4.76 -36.39
N THR A 197 -11.92 -3.93 -35.36
CA THR A 197 -12.58 -2.63 -35.44
C THR A 197 -11.70 -1.52 -34.85
N ILE A 198 -11.79 -0.34 -35.47
CA ILE A 198 -11.06 0.90 -35.16
C ILE A 198 -11.62 1.51 -33.87
N LEU A 199 -11.40 0.88 -32.72
CA LEU A 199 -11.52 1.57 -31.45
C LEU A 199 -10.21 2.31 -31.19
N GLU A 200 -10.30 3.56 -30.72
CA GLU A 200 -9.13 4.29 -30.27
C GLU A 200 -8.45 3.52 -29.12
N LYS A 201 -7.11 3.51 -29.14
CA LYS A 201 -6.26 2.76 -28.20
C LYS A 201 -6.65 3.01 -26.74
N ASP A 202 -7.06 4.25 -26.42
CA ASP A 202 -7.42 4.68 -25.07
C ASP A 202 -8.74 4.04 -24.61
N GLN A 203 -9.72 3.89 -25.51
CA GLN A 203 -11.00 3.24 -25.19
C GLN A 203 -10.82 1.75 -24.89
N VAL A 204 -10.01 1.06 -25.70
CA VAL A 204 -9.66 -0.37 -25.47
C VAL A 204 -8.96 -0.53 -24.12
N HIS A 205 -8.07 0.40 -23.77
CA HIS A 205 -7.36 0.37 -22.49
C HIS A 205 -8.29 0.61 -21.30
N GLN A 206 -9.18 1.62 -21.35
CA GLN A 206 -10.13 1.88 -20.26
C GLN A 206 -11.09 0.70 -20.05
N ILE A 207 -11.57 0.08 -21.14
CA ILE A 207 -12.39 -1.13 -21.05
C ILE A 207 -11.59 -2.27 -20.42
N ALA A 208 -10.35 -2.53 -20.88
CA ALA A 208 -9.50 -3.57 -20.32
C ALA A 208 -9.18 -3.34 -18.82
N LYS A 209 -8.92 -2.09 -18.43
CA LYS A 209 -8.67 -1.68 -17.04
C LYS A 209 -9.91 -1.94 -16.17
N LYS A 210 -11.08 -1.52 -16.62
CA LYS A 210 -12.34 -1.77 -15.91
C LYS A 210 -12.64 -3.26 -15.79
N MET A 211 -12.52 -4.01 -16.90
CA MET A 211 -12.74 -5.45 -16.89
C MET A 211 -11.76 -6.19 -15.97
N ALA A 212 -10.49 -5.78 -15.95
CA ALA A 212 -9.50 -6.35 -15.05
C ALA A 212 -9.83 -6.02 -13.58
N SER A 213 -10.20 -4.77 -13.28
CA SER A 213 -10.60 -4.33 -11.95
C SER A 213 -11.82 -5.12 -11.43
N ASP A 214 -12.91 -5.13 -12.20
CA ASP A 214 -14.16 -5.82 -11.86
C ASP A 214 -13.92 -7.33 -11.65
N TRP A 215 -13.08 -7.92 -12.50
CA TRP A 215 -12.76 -9.35 -12.42
C TRP A 215 -11.88 -9.66 -11.21
N ILE A 216 -10.88 -8.83 -10.90
CA ILE A 216 -10.04 -8.97 -9.70
C ILE A 216 -10.89 -8.84 -8.45
N GLU A 217 -11.74 -7.81 -8.38
CA GLU A 217 -12.66 -7.60 -7.25
C GLU A 217 -13.57 -8.81 -7.05
N LYS A 218 -14.14 -9.34 -8.13
CA LYS A 218 -14.92 -10.58 -8.09
C LYS A 218 -14.10 -11.74 -7.54
N CYS A 219 -12.88 -11.96 -8.05
CA CYS A 219 -12.02 -13.03 -7.56
C CYS A 219 -11.63 -12.86 -6.09
N LEU A 220 -11.39 -11.63 -5.63
CA LEU A 220 -11.11 -11.33 -4.22
C LEU A 220 -12.31 -11.67 -3.33
N LYS A 221 -13.51 -11.30 -3.77
CA LYS A 221 -14.76 -11.66 -3.10
C LYS A 221 -14.96 -13.17 -3.03
N ASP A 222 -14.71 -13.88 -4.12
CA ASP A 222 -14.87 -15.35 -4.22
C ASP A 222 -13.90 -16.11 -3.30
N ILE A 223 -12.71 -15.55 -3.04
CA ILE A 223 -11.71 -16.14 -2.11
C ILE A 223 -11.83 -15.63 -0.68
N GLY A 224 -12.81 -14.77 -0.39
CA GLY A 224 -13.07 -14.23 0.95
C GLY A 224 -12.08 -13.14 1.40
N LEU A 225 -11.27 -12.60 0.47
CA LEU A 225 -10.45 -11.42 0.74
C LEU A 225 -11.31 -10.17 0.64
N LYS A 226 -11.26 -9.32 1.67
CA LYS A 226 -11.93 -8.01 1.62
C LYS A 226 -11.10 -7.07 0.74
N ASN A 227 -11.74 -6.22 -0.06
CA ASN A 227 -11.08 -5.17 -0.88
C ASN A 227 -10.12 -4.27 -0.09
N VAL A 228 -10.27 -4.21 1.25
CA VAL A 228 -9.37 -3.46 2.15
C VAL A 228 -7.96 -4.06 2.24
N GLN A 229 -7.76 -5.32 1.85
CA GLN A 229 -6.48 -6.05 2.02
C GLN A 229 -5.67 -6.17 0.73
N LEU A 230 -6.31 -6.08 -0.45
CA LEU A 230 -5.62 -6.13 -1.74
C LEU A 230 -6.17 -5.05 -2.66
N ARG A 231 -5.28 -4.23 -3.23
CA ARG A 231 -5.58 -3.33 -4.34
C ARG A 231 -4.79 -3.77 -5.55
N VAL A 232 -5.41 -3.75 -6.73
CA VAL A 232 -4.69 -3.95 -7.98
C VAL A 232 -4.94 -2.73 -8.87
N GLY A 233 -3.84 -2.09 -9.26
CA GLY A 233 -3.87 -0.89 -10.07
C GLY A 233 -3.14 -1.12 -11.39
N VAL A 234 -3.69 -0.55 -12.46
CA VAL A 234 -3.02 -0.45 -13.75
C VAL A 234 -2.68 1.03 -13.98
N PRO A 235 -1.40 1.43 -13.89
CA PRO A 235 -0.99 2.77 -14.26
C PRO A 235 -1.10 2.96 -15.77
N TYR A 236 -1.62 4.12 -16.17
CA TYR A 236 -1.95 4.48 -17.56
C TYR A 236 -0.70 4.88 -18.38
N ASP A 237 0.36 5.33 -17.71
CA ASP A 237 1.59 5.79 -18.36
C ASP A 237 2.79 5.47 -17.45
N ALA A 238 3.88 4.98 -18.04
CA ALA A 238 5.15 4.76 -17.33
C ALA A 238 5.70 6.06 -16.73
N THR A 239 5.30 7.20 -17.28
CA THR A 239 5.77 8.51 -16.84
C THR A 239 4.97 9.08 -15.67
N HIS A 240 3.63 8.98 -15.60
CA HIS A 240 2.83 9.82 -14.68
C HIS A 240 1.53 9.17 -14.16
N ASN A 241 1.59 8.28 -13.16
CA ASN A 241 0.41 8.03 -12.33
C ASN A 241 0.74 7.47 -10.94
N ARG A 242 0.90 8.36 -9.95
CA ARG A 242 1.05 7.99 -8.53
C ARG A 242 -0.29 7.79 -7.81
N ASP A 243 -1.37 8.30 -8.40
CA ASP A 243 -2.71 8.27 -7.82
C ASP A 243 -3.53 7.07 -8.25
N ALA A 244 -2.90 6.03 -8.81
CA ALA A 244 -3.59 4.83 -9.29
C ALA A 244 -4.44 4.13 -8.21
N PHE A 245 -4.21 4.44 -6.93
CA PHE A 245 -4.98 3.91 -5.81
C PHE A 245 -5.91 4.91 -5.13
N GLY A 246 -5.96 6.18 -5.55
CA GLY A 246 -6.75 7.24 -4.94
C GLY A 246 -6.35 7.56 -3.49
N GLN A 247 -6.43 8.84 -3.10
CA GLN A 247 -6.46 9.20 -1.67
C GLN A 247 -7.89 8.94 -1.17
N GLU A 248 -8.08 7.84 -0.44
CA GLU A 248 -9.31 7.56 0.31
C GLU A 248 -9.31 8.29 1.66
#